data_AF-A0AAW1PYD7-F1
#
_entry.id   AF-A0AAW1PYD7-F1
#
_cell.length_a   1.000
_cell.length_b   1.000
_cell.length_c   1.000
_cell.angle_alpha   90.00
_cell.angle_beta   90.00
_cell.angle_gamma   90.00
#
_symmetry.space_group_name_H-M   'P 1'
#
loop_
_entity.id
_entity.type
_entity.pdbx_description
1 polymer ?
#
loop_
_entity_poly.entity_id
_entity_poly.type
_entity_poly.pdbx_seq_one_letter_code
_entity_poly.pdbx_strand_id
1 'polypeptide(L)'
;MFSSPVPAALPGVVPAYSLAELPSLVPQMQSSRRPGLTSSQQSELEMARRRAQKALEGKRANQSAAKRAARRKQGRDRNSGRDSREQVSSGSVGEEQMADEDLEAKLAATGDEKEAKRLKRLLRNRVSAQQARERKKSYVSNLEAKSKDMEMQLEQKEQRIKVLERENVMLRQVIKNMQGTGAAAAT
;
A
#
# COMPACT_ATOMS: atom_id res chain seq x y z
N MET A 1 -8.30 -59.30 -13.18
CA MET A 1 -7.25 -58.47 -12.56
C MET A 1 -7.97 -57.31 -11.88
N PHE A 2 -8.63 -57.57 -10.74
CA PHE A 2 -8.21 -57.21 -9.36
C PHE A 2 -7.87 -55.71 -9.23
N SER A 3 -8.34 -54.92 -8.28
CA SER A 3 -9.35 -54.99 -7.21
C SER A 3 -9.26 -53.60 -6.57
N SER A 4 -10.36 -52.91 -6.30
CA SER A 4 -10.37 -51.83 -5.28
C SER A 4 -9.98 -52.45 -3.92
N PRO A 5 -9.41 -51.72 -2.90
CA PRO A 5 -10.03 -50.53 -2.29
C PRO A 5 -9.05 -49.48 -1.68
N VAL A 6 -9.62 -48.37 -1.15
CA VAL A 6 -8.98 -47.36 -0.26
C VAL A 6 -8.84 -47.95 1.16
N PRO A 7 -7.79 -47.63 1.96
CA PRO A 7 -8.00 -46.72 3.09
C PRO A 7 -6.79 -45.83 3.49
N ALA A 8 -7.10 -44.78 4.22
CA ALA A 8 -6.21 -43.80 4.84
C ALA A 8 -5.24 -44.38 5.89
N ALA A 9 -4.00 -43.86 5.94
CA ALA A 9 -3.16 -43.84 7.14
C ALA A 9 -1.98 -42.85 6.98
N LEU A 10 -2.03 -41.72 7.68
CA LEU A 10 -0.85 -41.14 8.34
C LEU A 10 -0.82 -41.82 9.72
N PRO A 11 0.30 -42.36 10.24
CA PRO A 11 1.45 -41.54 10.68
C PRO A 11 2.82 -42.25 10.61
N GLY A 12 3.93 -41.51 10.75
CA GLY A 12 5.19 -42.10 11.20
C GLY A 12 6.45 -41.71 10.43
N VAL A 13 7.09 -40.64 10.90
CA VAL A 13 8.54 -40.51 11.16
C VAL A 13 9.50 -41.27 10.23
N VAL A 14 10.19 -40.52 9.36
CA VAL A 14 11.53 -40.85 8.84
C VAL A 14 12.33 -39.53 8.71
N PRO A 15 13.66 -39.57 8.82
CA PRO A 15 14.41 -39.58 10.08
C PRO A 15 15.04 -38.20 10.34
N ALA A 16 15.32 -37.91 11.61
CA ALA A 16 16.14 -36.76 11.98
C ALA A 16 17.49 -36.85 11.26
N TYR A 17 17.71 -35.96 10.29
CA TYR A 17 19.05 -35.74 9.77
C TYR A 17 19.89 -35.17 10.90
N SER A 18 20.75 -36.04 11.43
CA SER A 18 21.85 -35.76 12.33
C SER A 18 22.64 -34.54 11.84
N LEU A 19 22.55 -33.43 12.57
CA LEU A 19 23.44 -32.28 12.46
C LEU A 19 24.80 -32.65 13.07
N ALA A 20 25.50 -33.57 12.42
CA ALA A 20 26.90 -33.87 12.70
C ALA A 20 27.78 -33.01 11.79
N GLU A 21 28.42 -32.03 12.41
CA GLU A 21 29.76 -31.52 12.08
C GLU A 21 29.98 -30.98 10.66
N LEU A 22 29.56 -29.72 10.46
CA LEU A 22 30.29 -28.83 9.57
C LEU A 22 31.60 -28.44 10.27
N PRO A 23 32.79 -28.66 9.67
CA PRO A 23 34.05 -28.19 10.26
C PRO A 23 34.01 -26.66 10.32
N SER A 24 34.06 -26.13 11.53
CA SER A 24 34.12 -24.69 11.77
C SER A 24 35.45 -24.15 11.24
N LEU A 25 35.44 -23.59 10.04
CA LEU A 25 36.50 -22.70 9.58
C LEU A 25 36.36 -21.37 10.32
N VAL A 26 36.69 -21.38 11.62
CA VAL A 26 37.01 -20.15 12.34
C VAL A 26 38.37 -19.72 11.78
N PRO A 27 38.50 -18.57 11.11
CA PRO A 27 39.81 -18.01 10.85
C PRO A 27 40.41 -17.76 12.23
N GLN A 28 41.41 -18.55 12.59
CA GLN A 28 42.19 -18.31 13.79
C GLN A 28 42.78 -16.92 13.62
N MET A 29 42.16 -15.91 14.24
CA MET A 29 42.75 -14.59 14.36
C MET A 29 44.00 -14.78 15.20
N GLN A 30 45.12 -15.04 14.53
CA GLN A 30 46.43 -14.90 15.12
C GLN A 30 46.49 -13.45 15.60
N SER A 31 46.36 -13.25 16.92
CA SER A 31 46.68 -11.99 17.53
C SER A 31 48.11 -11.70 17.11
N SER A 32 48.30 -10.76 16.18
CA SER A 32 49.61 -10.22 15.87
C SER A 32 50.04 -9.43 17.11
N ARG A 33 50.56 -10.17 18.10
CA ARG A 33 51.18 -9.61 19.30
C ARG A 33 52.36 -8.80 18.79
N ARG A 34 52.22 -7.48 18.81
CA ARG A 34 53.36 -6.60 18.67
C ARG A 34 54.26 -6.87 19.88
N PRO A 35 55.51 -7.32 19.67
CA PRO A 35 56.39 -7.62 20.79
C PRO A 35 56.68 -6.33 21.57
N GLY A 36 56.45 -6.34 22.89
CA GLY A 36 56.84 -5.26 23.80
C GLY A 36 55.73 -4.62 24.66
N LEU A 37 54.45 -4.99 24.52
CA LEU A 37 53.36 -4.46 25.36
C LEU A 37 52.77 -5.52 26.29
N THR A 38 52.48 -5.14 27.53
CA THR A 38 51.83 -6.02 28.52
C THR A 38 50.38 -6.32 28.13
N SER A 39 49.81 -7.42 28.64
CA SER A 39 48.42 -7.83 28.33
C SER A 39 47.39 -6.72 28.60
N SER A 40 47.57 -5.96 29.68
CA SER A 40 46.72 -4.81 30.02
C SER A 40 46.82 -3.70 28.98
N GLN A 41 48.05 -3.35 28.57
CA GLN A 41 48.30 -2.32 27.55
C GLN A 41 47.74 -2.72 26.17
N GLN A 42 47.75 -4.02 25.84
CA GLN A 42 47.17 -4.52 24.59
C GLN A 42 45.65 -4.39 24.57
N SER A 43 44.98 -4.75 25.67
CA SER A 43 43.52 -4.59 25.82
C SER A 43 43.09 -3.12 25.74
N GLU A 44 43.84 -2.22 26.38
CA GLU A 44 43.58 -0.78 26.30
C GLU A 44 43.74 -0.24 24.89
N LEU A 45 44.75 -0.69 24.15
CA LEU A 45 45.00 -0.27 22.77
C LEU A 45 43.91 -0.78 21.82
N GLU A 46 43.39 -1.99 22.04
CA GLU A 46 42.26 -2.53 21.30
C GLU A 46 40.96 -1.75 21.59
N MET A 47 40.71 -1.41 22.86
CA MET A 47 39.58 -0.55 23.25
C MET A 47 39.70 0.86 22.67
N ALA A 48 40.90 1.44 22.64
CA ALA A 48 41.17 2.73 22.01
C ALA A 48 40.92 2.69 20.49
N ARG A 49 41.36 1.62 19.81
CA ARG A 49 41.08 1.41 18.38
C ARG A 49 39.58 1.29 18.10
N ARG A 50 38.85 0.54 18.91
CA ARG A 50 37.40 0.38 18.78
C ARG A 50 36.65 1.71 19.00
N ARG A 51 37.08 2.53 19.97
CA ARG A 51 36.58 3.90 20.17
C ARG A 51 36.86 4.80 18.97
N ALA A 52 38.07 4.74 18.41
CA ALA A 52 38.45 5.52 17.24
C ALA A 52 37.65 5.11 15.98
N GLN A 53 37.43 3.81 15.77
CA GLN A 53 36.60 3.30 14.68
C GLN A 53 35.14 3.77 14.82
N LYS A 54 34.55 3.65 16.01
CA LYS A 54 33.18 4.13 16.27
C LYS A 54 33.04 5.65 16.05
N ALA A 55 34.06 6.44 16.41
CA ALA A 55 34.08 7.87 16.14
C ALA A 55 34.17 8.19 14.64
N LEU A 56 34.97 7.42 13.87
CA LEU A 56 35.04 7.56 12.41
C LEU A 56 33.75 7.14 11.72
N GLU A 57 33.08 6.08 12.19
CA GLU A 57 31.75 5.68 11.73
C GLU A 57 30.72 6.77 11.98
N GLY A 58 30.72 7.38 13.17
CA GLY A 58 29.86 8.52 13.48
C GLY A 58 30.11 9.72 12.54
N LYS A 59 31.37 10.04 12.24
CA LYS A 59 31.73 11.08 11.28
C LYS A 59 31.27 10.74 9.86
N ARG A 60 31.44 9.50 9.41
CA ARG A 60 30.98 9.00 8.09
C ARG A 60 29.46 9.01 7.98
N ALA A 61 28.74 8.61 9.02
CA ALA A 61 27.28 8.68 9.09
C ALA A 61 26.78 10.12 9.01
N ASN A 62 27.47 11.06 9.69
CA ASN A 62 27.10 12.48 9.64
C ASN A 62 27.40 13.10 8.26
N GLN A 63 28.52 12.74 7.63
CA GLN A 63 28.84 13.15 6.26
C GLN A 63 27.87 12.57 5.22
N SER A 64 27.45 11.32 5.37
CA SER A 64 26.47 10.71 4.46
C SER A 64 25.08 11.33 4.65
N ALA A 65 24.68 11.66 5.88
CA ALA A 65 23.47 12.42 6.17
C ALA A 65 23.53 13.84 5.57
N ALA A 66 24.65 14.54 5.72
CA ALA A 66 24.86 15.86 5.12
C ALA A 66 24.82 15.82 3.58
N LYS A 67 25.43 14.81 2.95
CA LYS A 67 25.38 14.62 1.49
C LYS A 67 23.97 14.28 1.00
N ARG A 68 23.20 13.48 1.75
CA ARG A 68 21.77 13.23 1.45
C ARG A 68 20.95 14.52 1.56
N ALA A 69 21.20 15.36 2.56
CA ALA A 69 20.53 16.65 2.70
C ALA A 69 20.88 17.62 1.54
N ALA A 70 22.15 17.68 1.14
CA ALA A 70 22.60 18.48 -0.01
C ALA A 70 21.96 18.02 -1.33
N ARG A 71 21.88 16.71 -1.57
CA ARG A 71 21.23 16.14 -2.76
C ARG A 71 19.72 16.41 -2.80
N ARG A 72 19.03 16.42 -1.65
CA ARG A 72 17.62 16.83 -1.55
C ARG A 72 17.42 18.32 -1.86
N LYS A 73 18.40 19.18 -1.59
CA LYS A 73 18.37 20.60 -1.95
C LYS A 73 18.53 20.80 -3.46
N GLN A 74 19.52 20.13 -4.08
CA GLN A 74 19.75 20.19 -5.53
C GLN A 74 18.64 19.53 -6.38
N GLY A 75 18.04 18.43 -5.91
CA GLY A 75 16.92 17.79 -6.60
C GLY A 75 15.62 18.61 -6.59
N ARG A 76 15.52 19.59 -5.69
CA ARG A 76 14.32 20.42 -5.53
C ARG A 76 14.26 21.60 -6.51
N ASP A 77 15.41 22.08 -7.00
CA ASP A 77 15.45 23.12 -8.04
C ASP A 77 15.11 22.57 -9.42
N ARG A 78 15.56 21.34 -9.76
CA ARG A 78 15.31 20.73 -11.08
C ARG A 78 13.85 20.30 -11.32
N ASN A 79 13.06 20.09 -10.27
CA ASN A 79 11.66 19.65 -10.39
C ASN A 79 10.65 20.80 -10.34
N SER A 80 11.10 22.06 -10.36
CA SER A 80 10.22 23.23 -10.32
C SER A 80 9.67 23.66 -11.68
N GLY A 81 10.00 22.94 -12.77
CA GLY A 81 9.69 23.34 -14.15
C GLY A 81 8.97 22.31 -15.02
N ARG A 82 8.29 21.29 -14.46
CA ARG A 82 7.47 20.37 -15.28
C ARG A 82 6.00 20.51 -14.92
N ASP A 83 5.37 21.33 -15.73
CA ASP A 83 3.95 21.66 -15.83
C ASP A 83 3.08 20.40 -15.95
N SER A 84 2.12 20.27 -15.04
CA SER A 84 1.00 19.33 -15.15
C SER A 84 -0.27 20.12 -14.81
N ARG A 85 -0.64 21.01 -15.73
CA ARG A 85 -1.93 21.67 -15.78
C ARG A 85 -3.02 20.63 -16.10
N GLU A 86 -3.49 19.93 -15.07
CA GLU A 86 -4.77 19.24 -15.15
C GLU A 86 -5.89 20.21 -14.76
N GLN A 87 -6.84 20.36 -15.67
CA GLN A 87 -8.00 21.23 -15.57
C GLN A 87 -8.98 20.62 -14.56
N VAL A 88 -9.01 21.14 -13.33
CA VAL A 88 -9.91 20.67 -12.27
C VAL A 88 -11.26 21.36 -12.35
N SER A 89 -12.33 20.56 -12.31
CA SER A 89 -13.72 21.01 -12.48
C SER A 89 -14.26 21.68 -11.21
N SER A 90 -14.84 22.86 -11.39
CA SER A 90 -15.44 23.72 -10.36
C SER A 90 -16.58 23.03 -9.58
N GLY A 91 -16.34 22.73 -8.30
CA GLY A 91 -17.41 22.43 -7.35
C GLY A 91 -17.03 22.89 -5.94
N SER A 92 -17.82 23.82 -5.37
CA SER A 92 -17.61 24.54 -4.08
C SER A 92 -16.34 25.38 -4.00
N VAL A 93 -16.17 26.24 -5.01
CA VAL A 93 -14.91 26.91 -5.31
C VAL A 93 -14.81 28.32 -4.72
N GLY A 94 -15.92 28.95 -4.31
CA GLY A 94 -15.95 30.39 -4.00
C GLY A 94 -15.02 30.82 -2.85
N GLU A 95 -15.13 30.20 -1.68
CA GLU A 95 -14.29 30.59 -0.53
C GLU A 95 -12.84 30.12 -0.69
N GLU A 96 -12.62 28.98 -1.35
CA GLU A 96 -11.28 28.44 -1.50
C GLU A 96 -10.47 29.19 -2.56
N GLN A 97 -11.10 29.59 -3.66
CA GLN A 97 -10.47 30.38 -4.73
C GLN A 97 -10.08 31.78 -4.28
N MET A 98 -10.97 32.49 -3.57
CA MET A 98 -10.69 33.86 -3.09
C MET A 98 -9.43 33.91 -2.23
N ALA A 99 -9.23 32.91 -1.36
CA ALA A 99 -8.06 32.84 -0.51
C ALA A 99 -6.79 32.35 -1.24
N ASP A 100 -6.91 31.63 -2.36
CA ASP A 100 -5.78 31.33 -3.25
C ASP A 100 -5.35 32.59 -4.02
N GLU A 101 -6.30 33.35 -4.55
CA GLU A 101 -6.06 34.64 -5.21
C GLU A 101 -5.40 35.65 -4.26
N ASP A 102 -5.84 35.73 -3.01
CA ASP A 102 -5.21 36.56 -1.99
C ASP A 102 -3.75 36.16 -1.71
N LEU A 103 -3.46 34.86 -1.68
CA LEU A 103 -2.11 34.34 -1.45
C LEU A 103 -1.20 34.57 -2.67
N GLU A 104 -1.76 34.50 -3.88
CA GLU A 104 -1.07 34.83 -5.13
C GLU A 104 -0.77 36.33 -5.23
N ALA A 105 -1.74 37.19 -4.91
CA ALA A 105 -1.55 38.64 -4.86
C ALA A 105 -0.48 39.03 -3.84
N LYS A 106 -0.50 38.42 -2.65
CA LYS A 106 0.55 38.61 -1.63
C LYS A 106 1.92 38.11 -2.10
N LEU A 107 1.96 37.02 -2.87
CA LEU A 107 3.22 36.51 -3.44
C LEU A 107 3.80 37.45 -4.50
N ALA A 108 2.95 38.09 -5.30
CA ALA A 108 3.37 39.06 -6.30
C ALA A 108 3.82 40.40 -5.67
N ALA A 109 3.24 40.77 -4.53
CA ALA A 109 3.55 42.02 -3.84
C ALA A 109 4.74 41.94 -2.86
N THR A 110 5.12 40.73 -2.40
CA THR A 110 6.23 40.59 -1.43
C THR A 110 7.60 40.64 -2.12
N GLY A 111 8.47 41.54 -1.65
CA GLY A 111 9.89 41.61 -2.04
C GLY A 111 10.78 40.69 -1.19
N ASP A 112 10.24 40.08 -0.13
CA ASP A 112 10.99 39.26 0.80
C ASP A 112 11.08 37.81 0.34
N GLU A 113 12.28 37.36 -0.05
CA GLU A 113 12.50 35.99 -0.55
C GLU A 113 12.02 34.89 0.43
N LYS A 114 12.15 35.14 1.73
CA LYS A 114 11.69 34.20 2.78
C LYS A 114 10.18 34.08 2.80
N GLU A 115 9.48 35.20 2.64
CA GLU A 115 8.01 35.24 2.59
C GLU A 115 7.49 34.66 1.28
N ALA A 116 8.09 35.02 0.14
CA ALA A 116 7.77 34.45 -1.15
C ALA A 116 7.87 32.92 -1.16
N LYS A 117 8.90 32.37 -0.51
CA LYS A 117 9.07 30.91 -0.36
C LYS A 117 7.99 30.29 0.53
N ARG A 118 7.55 30.98 1.58
CA ARG A 118 6.45 30.52 2.44
C ARG A 118 5.13 30.51 1.66
N LEU A 119 4.81 31.58 0.95
CA LEU A 119 3.59 31.72 0.15
C LEU A 119 3.51 30.68 -0.96
N LYS A 120 4.60 30.46 -1.72
CA LYS A 120 4.68 29.36 -2.70
C LYS A 120 4.41 27.98 -2.10
N ARG A 121 4.83 27.74 -0.84
CA ARG A 121 4.56 26.47 -0.15
C ARG A 121 3.08 26.36 0.24
N LEU A 122 2.47 27.45 0.70
CA LEU A 122 1.06 27.48 1.08
C LEU A 122 0.17 27.20 -0.14
N LEU A 123 0.39 27.90 -1.25
CA LEU A 123 -0.35 27.67 -2.50
C LEU A 123 -0.25 26.21 -2.97
N ARG A 124 0.96 25.63 -3.02
CA ARG A 124 1.12 24.21 -3.39
C ARG A 124 0.42 23.25 -2.43
N ASN A 125 0.50 23.52 -1.12
CA ASN A 125 -0.15 22.66 -0.13
C ASN A 125 -1.66 22.72 -0.27
N ARG A 126 -2.20 23.90 -0.53
CA ARG A 126 -3.62 24.14 -0.75
C ARG A 126 -4.13 23.40 -1.98
N VAL A 127 -3.46 23.57 -3.12
CA VAL A 127 -3.75 22.80 -4.34
C VAL A 127 -3.70 21.29 -4.09
N SER A 128 -2.68 20.79 -3.38
CA SER A 128 -2.59 19.36 -3.07
C SER A 128 -3.71 18.85 -2.15
N ALA A 129 -4.15 19.68 -1.20
CA ALA A 129 -5.24 19.36 -0.30
C ALA A 129 -6.58 19.35 -1.06
N GLN A 130 -6.80 20.31 -1.95
CA GLN A 130 -7.97 20.36 -2.83
C GLN A 130 -8.03 19.11 -3.72
N GLN A 131 -6.95 18.77 -4.42
CA GLN A 131 -6.89 17.57 -5.24
C GLN A 131 -7.16 16.29 -4.42
N ALA A 132 -6.65 16.19 -3.20
CA ALA A 132 -6.93 15.05 -2.33
C ALA A 132 -8.42 14.96 -1.96
N ARG A 133 -9.06 16.10 -1.68
CA ARG A 133 -10.51 16.18 -1.42
C ARG A 133 -11.32 15.80 -2.66
N GLU A 134 -10.98 16.33 -3.83
CA GLU A 134 -11.64 16.02 -5.10
C GLU A 134 -11.50 14.54 -5.45
N ARG A 135 -10.31 13.96 -5.30
CA ARG A 135 -10.10 12.51 -5.49
C ARG A 135 -10.94 11.69 -4.53
N LYS A 136 -11.00 12.07 -3.24
CA LYS A 136 -11.85 11.40 -2.26
C LYS A 136 -13.33 11.52 -2.62
N LYS A 137 -13.78 12.71 -3.02
CA LYS A 137 -15.16 12.97 -3.45
C LYS A 137 -15.53 12.12 -4.67
N SER A 138 -14.67 12.07 -5.67
CA SER A 138 -14.84 11.23 -6.87
C SER A 138 -14.89 9.75 -6.51
N TYR A 139 -13.97 9.26 -5.68
CA TYR A 139 -13.96 7.86 -5.24
C TYR A 139 -15.25 7.47 -4.53
N VAL A 140 -15.71 8.28 -3.58
CA VAL A 140 -16.96 8.04 -2.85
C VAL A 140 -18.16 8.10 -3.79
N SER A 141 -18.24 9.11 -4.65
CA SER A 141 -19.31 9.22 -5.66
C SER A 141 -19.36 8.00 -6.58
N ASN A 142 -18.21 7.47 -6.99
CA ASN A 142 -18.14 6.28 -7.83
C ASN A 142 -18.58 5.02 -7.09
N LEU A 143 -18.24 4.91 -5.79
CA LEU A 143 -18.72 3.81 -4.95
C LEU A 143 -20.23 3.86 -4.77
N GLU A 144 -20.79 5.03 -4.47
CA GLU A 144 -22.23 5.24 -4.35
C GLU A 144 -22.95 4.89 -5.65
N ALA A 145 -22.42 5.32 -6.80
CA ALA A 145 -22.97 4.96 -8.11
C ALA A 145 -22.95 3.44 -8.36
N LYS A 146 -21.86 2.76 -8.03
CA LYS A 146 -21.75 1.30 -8.14
C LYS A 146 -22.72 0.57 -7.22
N SER A 147 -22.91 1.05 -5.99
CA SER A 147 -23.90 0.47 -5.06
C SER A 147 -25.30 0.53 -5.66
N LYS A 148 -25.69 1.70 -6.16
CA LYS A 148 -27.00 1.91 -6.81
C LYS A 148 -27.19 1.05 -8.06
N ASP A 149 -26.17 0.90 -8.89
CA ASP A 149 -26.23 0.03 -10.07
C ASP A 149 -26.40 -1.44 -9.67
N MET A 150 -25.66 -1.91 -8.66
CA MET A 150 -25.82 -3.27 -8.14
C MET A 150 -27.20 -3.50 -7.50
N GLU A 151 -27.71 -2.53 -6.73
CA GLU A 151 -29.05 -2.56 -6.15
C GLU A 151 -30.13 -2.67 -7.25
N MET A 152 -30.03 -1.86 -8.30
CA MET A 152 -30.94 -1.93 -9.45
C MET A 152 -30.87 -3.28 -10.17
N GLN A 153 -29.67 -3.84 -10.36
CA GLN A 153 -29.51 -5.17 -10.98
C GLN A 153 -30.08 -6.28 -10.11
N LEU A 154 -29.98 -6.18 -8.78
CA LEU A 154 -30.60 -7.10 -7.84
C LEU A 154 -32.13 -7.03 -7.96
N GLU A 155 -32.71 -5.83 -7.92
CA GLU A 155 -34.16 -5.64 -8.08
C GLU A 155 -34.65 -6.21 -9.41
N GLN A 156 -33.94 -5.97 -10.51
CA GLN A 156 -34.29 -6.51 -11.83
C GLN A 156 -34.28 -8.05 -11.83
N LYS A 157 -33.26 -8.67 -11.24
CA LYS A 157 -33.15 -10.14 -11.14
C LYS A 157 -34.25 -10.71 -10.24
N GLU A 158 -34.52 -10.08 -9.10
CA GLU A 158 -35.60 -10.49 -8.20
C GLU A 158 -36.97 -10.42 -8.88
N GLN A 159 -37.24 -9.37 -9.66
CA GLN A 159 -38.46 -9.27 -10.46
C GLN A 159 -38.55 -10.40 -11.48
N ARG A 160 -37.44 -10.73 -12.17
CA ARG A 160 -37.42 -11.84 -13.13
C ARG A 160 -37.69 -13.19 -12.46
N ILE A 161 -37.10 -13.42 -11.29
CA ILE A 161 -37.37 -14.62 -10.47
C ILE A 161 -38.84 -14.69 -10.10
N LYS A 162 -39.42 -13.61 -9.56
CA LYS A 162 -40.85 -13.57 -9.19
C LYS A 162 -41.77 -13.89 -10.37
N VAL A 163 -41.46 -13.40 -11.56
CA VAL A 163 -42.23 -13.71 -12.78
C VAL A 163 -42.11 -15.19 -13.13
N LEU A 164 -40.89 -15.72 -13.17
CA LEU A 164 -40.64 -17.13 -13.49
C LEU A 164 -41.26 -18.08 -12.45
N GLU A 165 -41.21 -17.74 -11.17
CA GLU A 165 -41.85 -18.51 -10.10
C GLU A 165 -43.36 -18.58 -10.28
N ARG A 166 -44.01 -17.45 -10.59
CA ARG A 166 -45.46 -17.42 -10.88
C ARG A 166 -45.79 -18.27 -12.10
N GLU A 167 -45.05 -18.12 -13.20
CA GLU A 167 -45.21 -18.94 -14.40
C GLU A 167 -45.05 -20.43 -14.09
N ASN A 168 -44.03 -20.80 -13.32
CA ASN A 168 -43.77 -22.18 -12.95
C ASN A 168 -44.90 -22.78 -12.10
N VAL A 169 -45.42 -22.01 -11.13
CA VAL A 169 -46.58 -22.42 -10.32
C VAL A 169 -47.82 -22.60 -11.19
N MET A 170 -48.12 -21.66 -12.09
CA MET A 170 -49.25 -21.78 -13.02
C MET A 170 -49.14 -23.03 -13.90
N LEU A 171 -47.97 -23.28 -14.49
CA LEU A 171 -47.73 -24.45 -15.33
C LEU A 171 -47.88 -25.77 -14.54
N ARG A 172 -47.33 -25.83 -13.31
CA ARG A 172 -47.51 -26.99 -12.42
C ARG A 172 -48.98 -27.23 -12.09
N GLN A 173 -49.76 -26.17 -11.87
CA GLN A 173 -51.19 -26.29 -11.61
C GLN A 173 -51.96 -26.80 -12.82
N VAL A 174 -51.66 -26.30 -14.03
CA VAL A 174 -52.28 -26.79 -15.27
C VAL A 174 -51.98 -28.28 -15.47
N ILE A 175 -50.72 -28.70 -15.30
CA ILE A 175 -50.33 -30.11 -15.43
C ILE A 175 -51.07 -30.97 -14.41
N LYS A 176 -51.14 -30.54 -13.14
CA LYS A 176 -51.87 -31.25 -12.09
C LYS A 176 -53.35 -31.42 -12.43
N ASN A 177 -53.99 -30.37 -12.94
CA ASN A 177 -55.39 -30.41 -13.34
C ASN A 177 -55.59 -31.39 -14.51
N MET A 178 -54.71 -31.36 -15.53
CA MET A 178 -54.78 -32.27 -16.69
C MET A 178 -54.55 -33.74 -16.30
N GLN A 179 -53.58 -34.01 -15.41
CA GLN A 179 -53.31 -35.36 -14.90
C GLN A 179 -54.46 -35.89 -14.03
N GLY A 180 -55.10 -35.02 -13.24
CA GLY A 180 -56.30 -35.36 -12.46
C GLY A 180 -57.50 -35.71 -13.34
N THR A 181 -57.68 -35.04 -14.48
CA THR A 181 -58.76 -35.36 -15.43
C THR A 181 -58.51 -36.62 -16.26
N GLY A 182 -57.26 -36.95 -16.57
CA GLY A 182 -56.92 -38.17 -17.31
C GLY A 182 -57.12 -39.47 -16.51
N ALA A 183 -56.99 -39.42 -15.18
CA ALA A 183 -57.20 -40.58 -14.31
C ALA A 183 -58.69 -40.89 -14.07
N ALA A 184 -59.57 -39.87 -14.06
CA ALA A 184 -61.00 -40.05 -13.83
C ALA A 184 -61.79 -40.51 -15.09
N ALA A 185 -61.20 -40.39 -16.28
CA ALA A 185 -61.82 -40.84 -17.54
C ALA A 185 -61.48 -42.30 -17.91
N ALA A 186 -60.64 -42.98 -17.11
CA ALA A 186 -60.15 -44.34 -17.38
C ALA A 186 -60.72 -45.42 -16.44
N THR A 187 -61.79 -45.12 -15.69
CA THR A 187 -62.53 -46.04 -14.80
C THR A 187 -63.98 -46.14 -15.24
#